data_AF-A0A552F487-F1
#
_entry.id   AF-A0A552F487-F1
#
_cell.length_a   1.000
_cell.length_b   1.000
_cell.length_c   1.000
_cell.angle_alpha   90.00
_cell.angle_beta   90.00
_cell.angle_gamma   90.00
#
_symmetry.space_group_name_H-M   'P 1'
#
loop_
_entity.id
_entity.type
_entity.pdbx_description
1 polymer ?
#
loop_
_entity_poly.entity_id
_entity_poly.type
_entity_poly.pdbx_seq_one_letter_code
_entity_poly.pdbx_strand_id
1 'polypeptide(L)'
;MYIEKVPNRNSPPAVLLRESYREGDQVKKRTLANLSKLPDDIIDNLKLALKGATLSMTEGIPNHFEVIRSLPHGHVMAILETIKKLGLDKIISEKSS
;
A
#
# COMPACT_ATOMS: atom_id res chain seq x y z
N MET A 1 13.65 -2.66 14.32
CA MET A 1 13.61 -1.21 14.62
C MET A 1 12.16 -0.77 14.80
N TYR A 2 11.90 0.29 15.56
CA TYR A 2 10.54 0.81 15.78
C TYR A 2 10.58 2.32 16.06
N ILE A 3 9.45 3.01 15.86
CA ILE A 3 9.32 4.45 16.15
C ILE A 3 8.58 4.63 17.48
N GLU A 4 9.12 5.48 18.35
CA GLU A 4 8.58 5.79 19.68
C GLU A 4 8.31 7.29 19.81
N LYS A 5 7.10 7.68 20.24
CA LYS A 5 6.78 9.08 20.63
C LYS A 5 7.01 9.20 22.14
N VAL A 6 8.03 9.94 22.53
CA VAL A 6 8.42 10.17 23.93
C VAL A 6 7.88 11.54 24.37
N PRO A 7 7.03 11.61 25.41
CA PRO A 7 6.48 12.87 25.88
C PRO A 7 7.58 13.77 26.46
N ASN A 8 7.50 15.06 26.15
CA ASN A 8 8.32 16.09 26.76
C ASN A 8 7.45 17.00 27.63
N ARG A 9 8.03 17.55 28.69
CA ARG A 9 7.29 18.35 29.67
C ARG A 9 6.85 19.72 29.14
N ASN A 10 7.77 20.44 28.50
CA ASN A 10 7.58 21.83 28.06
C ASN A 10 7.75 22.00 26.54
N SER A 11 7.85 20.90 25.80
CA SER A 11 8.07 20.91 24.36
C SER A 11 7.28 19.79 23.69
N PRO A 12 7.09 19.85 22.36
CA PRO A 12 6.45 18.76 21.62
C PRO A 12 7.14 17.42 21.87
N PRO A 13 6.39 16.29 21.82
CA PRO A 13 6.94 14.97 22.05
C PRO A 13 8.03 14.65 21.02
N ALA A 14 9.12 14.04 21.48
CA ALA A 14 10.18 13.58 20.61
C ALA A 14 9.75 12.31 19.87
N VAL A 15 9.96 12.27 18.56
CA VAL A 15 9.72 11.08 17.73
C VAL A 15 11.07 10.44 17.43
N LEU A 16 11.31 9.21 17.89
CA LEU A 16 12.62 8.55 17.82
C LEU A 16 12.54 7.22 17.07
N LEU A 17 13.50 6.97 16.18
CA LEU A 17 13.74 5.64 15.64
C LEU A 17 14.67 4.89 16.60
N ARG A 18 14.23 3.72 17.06
CA ARG A 18 14.94 2.92 18.04
C ARG A 18 15.05 1.46 17.61
N GLU A 19 15.96 0.76 18.24
CA GLU A 19 15.98 -0.69 18.20
C GLU A 19 16.29 -1.28 19.57
N SER A 20 15.75 -2.49 19.77
CA SER A 20 16.08 -3.32 20.92
C SER A 20 17.18 -4.30 20.53
N TYR A 21 18.19 -4.44 21.37
CA TYR A 21 19.28 -5.39 21.19
C TYR A 21 19.55 -6.09 22.52
N ARG A 22 20.28 -7.21 22.48
CA ARG A 22 20.75 -7.90 23.69
C ARG A 22 22.23 -7.62 23.92
N GLU A 23 22.57 -7.35 25.16
CA GLU A 23 23.94 -7.28 25.63
C GLU A 23 24.04 -8.22 26.84
N GLY A 24 24.59 -9.42 26.59
CA GLY A 24 24.45 -10.55 27.51
C GLY A 24 22.98 -10.91 27.73
N ASP A 25 22.59 -11.07 28.99
CA ASP A 25 21.22 -11.42 29.39
C ASP A 25 20.25 -10.23 29.44
N GLN A 26 20.71 -9.01 29.16
CA GLN A 26 19.86 -7.82 29.24
C GLN A 26 19.40 -7.35 27.86
N VAL A 27 18.10 -7.05 27.76
CA VAL A 27 17.52 -6.36 26.59
C VAL A 27 17.66 -4.85 26.79
N LYS A 28 18.40 -4.20 25.89
CA LYS A 28 18.64 -2.75 25.89
C LYS A 28 17.99 -2.11 24.66
N LYS A 29 17.74 -0.80 24.75
CA LYS A 29 17.19 0.03 23.67
C LYS A 29 18.22 1.07 23.27
N ARG A 30 18.57 1.16 21.98
CA ARG A 30 19.39 2.26 21.44
C ARG A 30 18.56 3.15 20.51
N THR A 31 18.83 4.44 20.56
CA THR A 31 18.26 5.43 19.64
C THR A 31 19.15 5.53 18.42
N LEU A 32 18.56 5.37 17.24
CA LEU A 32 19.25 5.41 15.95
C LEU A 32 19.13 6.77 15.29
N ALA A 33 17.96 7.40 15.38
CA ALA A 33 17.70 8.71 14.81
C ALA A 33 16.60 9.47 15.57
N ASN A 34 16.67 10.81 15.51
CA ASN A 34 15.60 11.70 15.95
C ASN A 34 14.80 12.16 14.73
N LEU A 35 13.52 11.78 14.69
CA LEU A 35 12.58 12.03 13.60
C LEU A 35 11.63 13.21 13.91
N SER A 36 11.81 13.92 15.04
CA SER A 36 10.84 14.93 15.53
C SER A 36 10.64 16.12 14.59
N LYS A 37 11.53 16.31 13.60
CA LYS A 37 11.43 17.38 12.60
C LYS A 37 10.71 16.94 11.33
N LEU A 38 10.39 15.65 11.19
CA LEU A 38 9.67 15.14 10.04
C LEU A 38 8.17 15.39 10.19
N PRO A 39 7.44 15.63 9.07
CA PRO A 39 5.99 15.64 9.06
C PRO A 39 5.37 14.32 9.57
N ASP A 40 4.18 14.39 10.18
CA ASP A 40 3.50 13.23 10.77
C ASP A 40 3.14 12.16 9.72
N ASP A 41 2.80 12.55 8.49
CA ASP A 41 2.51 11.62 7.37
C ASP A 41 3.73 10.77 6.98
N ILE A 42 4.91 11.39 6.95
CA ILE A 42 6.18 10.68 6.71
C ILE A 42 6.48 9.72 7.87
N ILE A 43 6.21 10.13 9.11
CA ILE A 43 6.38 9.29 10.29
C ILE A 43 5.46 8.07 10.22
N ASP A 44 4.20 8.24 9.82
CA ASP A 44 3.23 7.15 9.72
C ASP A 44 3.56 6.16 8.59
N ASN A 45 4.00 6.66 7.43
CA ASN A 45 4.54 5.82 6.36
C ASN A 45 5.75 5.01 6.85
N LEU A 46 6.69 5.64 7.56
CA LEU A 46 7.86 4.94 8.08
C LEU A 46 7.48 3.87 9.12
N LYS A 47 6.45 4.11 9.96
CA LYS A 47 5.92 3.08 10.86
C LYS A 47 5.38 1.88 10.09
N LEU A 48 4.67 2.11 8.99
CA LEU A 48 4.14 1.04 8.13
C LEU A 48 5.27 0.23 7.48
N ALA A 49 6.27 0.92 6.89
CA ALA A 49 7.44 0.26 6.31
C ALA A 49 8.17 -0.61 7.34
N LEU A 50 8.38 -0.11 8.56
CA LEU A 50 9.06 -0.85 9.62
C LEU A 50 8.27 -2.06 10.13
N LYS A 51 6.94 -2.08 9.95
CA LYS A 51 6.09 -3.25 10.22
C LYS A 51 6.14 -4.30 9.10
N GLY A 52 6.90 -4.07 8.04
CA GLY A 52 6.97 -4.95 6.88
C GLY A 52 5.80 -4.76 5.91
N ALA A 53 5.01 -3.69 6.04
CA ALA A 53 4.06 -3.34 5.00
C ALA A 53 4.85 -2.86 3.77
N THR A 54 4.67 -3.55 2.64
CA THR A 54 5.19 -3.08 1.36
C THR A 54 4.50 -1.77 1.06
N LEU A 55 5.21 -0.64 1.24
CA LEU A 55 4.72 0.68 0.84
C LEU A 55 4.72 0.74 -0.68
N SER A 56 3.76 0.07 -1.32
CA SER A 56 3.53 0.19 -2.75
C SER A 56 2.94 1.59 -3.01
N MET A 57 3.82 2.58 -3.09
CA MET A 57 3.49 3.90 -3.65
C MET A 57 3.37 3.85 -5.19
N THR A 58 3.70 2.71 -5.81
CA THR A 58 3.66 2.48 -7.25
C THR A 58 2.68 1.39 -7.70
N GLU A 59 2.17 0.56 -6.79
CA GLU A 59 1.09 -0.35 -7.15
C GLU A 59 -0.20 0.28 -6.66
N GLY A 60 -0.88 0.95 -7.58
CA GLY A 60 -2.29 1.27 -7.42
C GLY A 60 -3.02 -0.02 -7.07
N ILE A 61 -3.26 -0.21 -5.77
CA ILE A 61 -4.40 -0.89 -5.22
C ILE A 61 -4.79 -2.18 -5.99
N PRO A 62 -4.13 -3.33 -5.70
CA PRO A 62 -4.84 -4.59 -5.88
C PRO A 62 -4.88 -5.45 -4.61
N ASN A 63 -3.87 -5.35 -3.73
CA ASN A 63 -3.69 -6.34 -2.66
C ASN A 63 -4.40 -6.02 -1.33
N HIS A 64 -5.05 -4.86 -1.22
CA HIS A 64 -5.80 -4.45 -0.02
C HIS A 64 -7.32 -4.47 -0.20
N PHE A 65 -7.80 -4.83 -1.40
CA PHE A 65 -9.23 -4.90 -1.67
C PHE A 65 -9.61 -6.35 -1.92
N GLU A 66 -10.56 -6.83 -1.13
CA GLU A 66 -11.21 -8.10 -1.38
C GLU A 66 -12.22 -7.91 -2.52
N VAL A 67 -12.11 -8.72 -3.58
CA VAL A 67 -13.11 -8.72 -4.66
C VAL A 67 -14.37 -9.42 -4.15
N ILE A 68 -15.29 -8.65 -3.56
CA ILE A 68 -16.54 -9.17 -2.96
C ILE A 68 -17.45 -9.78 -4.03
N ARG A 69 -17.44 -9.22 -5.25
CA ARG A 69 -18.14 -9.76 -6.41
C ARG A 69 -17.48 -9.30 -7.71
N SER A 70 -17.39 -10.21 -8.67
CA SER A 70 -17.10 -9.87 -10.05
C SER A 70 -18.42 -9.74 -10.83
N LEU A 71 -18.51 -8.77 -11.74
CA LEU A 71 -19.61 -8.80 -12.72
C LEU A 71 -19.42 -10.04 -13.62
N PRO A 72 -20.48 -10.79 -13.95
CA PRO A 72 -20.38 -11.93 -14.85
C PRO A 72 -20.12 -11.45 -16.28
N HIS A 73 -18.86 -11.11 -16.60
CA HIS A 73 -18.45 -10.57 -17.90
C HIS A 73 -18.12 -11.67 -18.93
N GLY A 74 -17.94 -12.92 -18.50
CA GLY A 74 -17.56 -14.01 -19.39
C GLY A 74 -18.52 -14.24 -20.57
N HIS A 75 -19.83 -14.19 -20.31
CA HIS A 75 -20.85 -14.33 -21.36
C HIS A 75 -20.82 -13.15 -22.35
N VAL A 76 -20.63 -11.92 -21.85
CA VAL A 76 -20.53 -10.72 -22.70
C VAL A 76 -19.29 -10.81 -23.59
N MET A 77 -18.15 -11.22 -23.03
CA MET A 77 -16.92 -11.43 -23.78
C MET A 77 -17.09 -12.53 -24.84
N ALA A 78 -17.72 -13.66 -24.50
CA ALA A 78 -17.96 -14.75 -25.44
C ALA A 78 -18.84 -14.33 -26.63
N ILE A 79 -19.89 -13.55 -26.35
CA ILE A 79 -20.79 -13.00 -27.39
C ILE A 79 -20.03 -11.98 -28.25
N LEU A 80 -19.30 -11.06 -27.63
CA LEU A 80 -18.55 -10.04 -28.37
C LEU A 80 -17.50 -10.67 -29.30
N GLU A 81 -16.77 -11.68 -28.82
CA GLU A 81 -15.78 -12.39 -29.61
C GLU A 81 -16.39 -13.24 -30.73
N THR A 82 -17.58 -13.81 -30.53
CA THR A 82 -18.31 -14.50 -31.61
C THR A 82 -18.82 -13.53 -32.67
N ILE A 83 -19.35 -12.38 -32.28
CA ILE A 83 -19.77 -11.31 -33.20
C ILE A 83 -18.59 -10.86 -34.09
N LYS A 84 -17.41 -10.60 -33.48
CA LYS A 84 -16.19 -10.22 -34.20
C LYS A 84 -15.69 -11.33 -35.13
N LYS A 85 -15.67 -12.60 -34.68
CA LYS A 85 -15.23 -13.74 -35.51
C LYS A 85 -16.11 -13.95 -36.73
N LEU A 86 -17.41 -13.73 -36.59
CA LEU A 86 -18.37 -13.81 -37.69
C LEU A 86 -18.35 -12.57 -38.58
N GLY A 87 -17.60 -11.53 -38.21
CA GLY A 87 -17.61 -10.23 -38.89
C GLY A 87 -18.98 -9.55 -38.87
N LEU A 88 -19.86 -9.97 -37.94
CA LEU A 88 -21.24 -9.50 -37.89
C LEU A 88 -21.28 -8.01 -37.52
N ASP A 89 -20.36 -7.57 -36.67
CA ASP A 89 -20.12 -6.17 -36.35
C ASP A 89 -19.93 -5.31 -37.60
N LYS A 90 -19.24 -5.83 -38.63
CA LYS A 90 -19.01 -5.09 -39.88
C LYS A 90 -20.24 -5.05 -40.79
N ILE A 91 -21.13 -6.02 -40.68
CA ILE A 91 -22.35 -6.14 -41.50
C ILE A 91 -23.46 -5.24 -40.94
N ILE A 92 -23.61 -5.20 -39.62
CA ILE A 92 -24.69 -4.47 -38.94
C ILE A 92 -24.30 -3.03 -38.57
N SER A 93 -23.01 -2.69 -38.61
CA SER A 93 -22.56 -1.34 -38.30
C SER A 93 -22.90 -0.39 -39.44
N GLU A 94 -23.52 0.75 -39.10
CA GLU A 94 -23.80 1.86 -40.02
C GLU A 94 -22.52 2.47 -40.62
N LYS A 95 -21.38 2.30 -39.94
CA LYS A 95 -20.06 2.76 -40.42
C LYS A 95 -19.06 1.61 -40.50
N SER A 96 -18.41 1.48 -41.65
CA SER A 96 -17.25 0.62 -41.84
C SER A 96 -16.10 1.08 -40.93
N SER A 97 -15.68 0.24 -39.98
CA SER A 97 -14.44 0.43 -39.21
C SER A 97 -13.23 -0.11 -39.95
#